data_AF-A0A2P7QYR4-F1
#
_entry.id   AF-A0A2P7QYR4-F1
#
_cell.length_a   1.000
_cell.length_b   1.000
_cell.length_c   1.000
_cell.angle_alpha   90.00
_cell.angle_beta   90.00
_cell.angle_gamma   90.00
#
_symmetry.space_group_name_H-M   'P 1'
#
loop_
_entity.id
_entity.type
_entity.pdbx_description
1 polymer ?
#
loop_
_entity_poly.entity_id
_entity_poly.type
_entity_poly.pdbx_seq_one_letter_code
_entity_poly.pdbx_strand_id
1 'polypeptide(L)'
;MLPFYTALKLNEAALDLFATGLRSAELMLASDAVIRSRGRMMGAAARAPLDGDYRELSRMVPEKVAAFGKAGDVLAAEWQVWQKEVAVLAATTEPTVDTFMRWTDAMTRLWAAPGAAMRPIHKTATANARRLGKRRRRG
;
A
#
# COMPACT_ATOMS: atom_id res chain seq x y z
N MET A 1 1.41 -34.24 2.68
CA MET A 1 1.83 -33.01 3.40
C MET A 1 2.06 -31.86 2.41
N LEU A 2 2.99 -31.97 1.45
CA LEU A 2 3.31 -30.90 0.48
C LEU A 2 2.11 -30.32 -0.30
N PRO A 3 1.19 -31.14 -0.87
CA PRO A 3 0.07 -30.61 -1.68
C PRO A 3 -0.97 -29.86 -0.85
N PHE A 4 -1.14 -30.25 0.41
CA PHE A 4 -2.05 -29.58 1.34
C PHE A 4 -1.49 -28.22 1.77
N TYR A 5 -0.18 -28.18 2.07
CA TYR A 5 0.51 -26.93 2.43
C TYR A 5 0.47 -25.91 1.28
N THR A 6 0.75 -26.33 0.04
CA THR A 6 0.68 -25.43 -1.12
C THR A 6 -0.74 -24.94 -1.37
N ALA A 7 -1.74 -25.81 -1.28
CA ALA A 7 -3.14 -25.42 -1.41
C ALA A 7 -3.54 -24.38 -0.34
N LEU A 8 -3.11 -24.56 0.91
CA LEU A 8 -3.37 -23.60 1.97
C LEU A 8 -2.72 -22.24 1.67
N LYS A 9 -1.44 -22.22 1.27
CA LYS A 9 -0.71 -21.00 0.91
C LYS A 9 -1.33 -20.26 -0.28
N LEU A 10 -1.79 -20.99 -1.29
CA LEU A 10 -2.49 -20.41 -2.43
C LEU A 10 -3.83 -19.79 -2.02
N ASN A 11 -4.58 -20.43 -1.12
CA ASN A 11 -5.81 -19.85 -0.57
C ASN A 11 -5.54 -18.57 0.24
N GLU A 12 -4.51 -18.57 1.09
CA GLU A 12 -4.08 -17.37 1.83
C GLU A 12 -3.73 -16.22 0.87
N ALA A 13 -2.91 -16.50 -0.16
CA ALA A 13 -2.53 -15.53 -1.17
C ALA A 13 -3.74 -14.99 -1.95
N ALA A 14 -4.71 -15.85 -2.29
CA ALA A 14 -5.93 -15.45 -2.98
C ALA A 14 -6.80 -14.52 -2.12
N LEU A 15 -6.96 -14.81 -0.82
CA LEU A 15 -7.68 -13.95 0.11
C LEU A 15 -6.99 -12.59 0.29
N ASP A 16 -5.66 -12.58 0.37
CA ASP A 16 -4.88 -11.34 0.46
C ASP A 16 -4.98 -10.50 -0.81
N LEU A 17 -4.99 -11.15 -1.99
CA LEU A 17 -5.19 -10.48 -3.27
C LEU A 17 -6.59 -9.86 -3.33
N PHE A 18 -7.62 -10.59 -2.91
CA PHE A 18 -9.00 -10.08 -2.83
C PHE A 18 -9.09 -8.88 -1.89
N ALA A 19 -8.51 -8.97 -0.69
CA ALA A 19 -8.46 -7.87 0.27
C ALA A 19 -7.71 -6.65 -0.29
N THR A 20 -6.65 -6.89 -1.07
CA THR A 20 -5.91 -5.83 -1.77
C THR A 20 -6.77 -5.17 -2.85
N GLY A 21 -7.55 -5.96 -3.60
CA GLY A 21 -8.52 -5.45 -4.57
C GLY A 21 -9.55 -4.51 -3.93
N LEU A 22 -10.14 -4.92 -2.81
CA LEU A 22 -11.07 -4.07 -2.05
C LEU A 22 -10.41 -2.76 -1.59
N ARG A 23 -9.19 -2.84 -1.02
CA ARG A 23 -8.42 -1.65 -0.61
C ARG A 23 -8.12 -0.74 -1.80
N SER A 24 -7.78 -1.29 -2.96
CA SER A 24 -7.51 -0.51 -4.18
C SER A 24 -8.76 0.22 -4.67
N ALA A 25 -9.93 -0.43 -4.65
CA ALA A 25 -11.20 0.20 -4.99
C ALA A 25 -11.55 1.34 -4.02
N GLU A 26 -11.42 1.11 -2.71
CA GLU A 26 -11.63 2.14 -1.69
C GLU A 26 -10.64 3.31 -1.84
N LEU A 27 -9.38 3.01 -2.13
CA LEU A 27 -8.37 4.03 -2.39
C LEU A 27 -8.73 4.86 -3.63
N MET A 28 -9.24 4.25 -4.69
CA MET A 28 -9.63 4.97 -5.90
C MET A 28 -10.76 5.96 -5.60
N LEU A 29 -11.79 5.52 -4.87
CA LEU A 29 -12.89 6.38 -4.43
C LEU A 29 -12.41 7.50 -3.47
N ALA A 30 -11.54 7.16 -2.51
CA ALA A 30 -10.97 8.15 -1.60
C ALA A 30 -10.09 9.17 -2.35
N SER A 31 -9.34 8.72 -3.35
CA SER A 31 -8.48 9.57 -4.16
C SER A 31 -9.29 10.55 -5.00
N ASP A 32 -10.39 10.12 -5.63
CA ASP A 32 -11.32 11.01 -6.34
C ASP A 32 -11.84 12.13 -5.42
N ALA A 33 -12.29 11.76 -4.21
CA ALA A 33 -12.78 12.73 -3.23
C ALA A 33 -11.70 13.74 -2.80
N VAL A 34 -10.47 13.27 -2.56
CA VAL A 34 -9.31 14.12 -2.22
C VAL A 34 -8.94 15.04 -3.38
N ILE A 35 -8.82 14.50 -4.59
CA ILE A 35 -8.45 15.26 -5.81
C ILE A 35 -9.49 16.34 -6.07
N ARG A 36 -10.79 16.02 -6.05
CA ARG A 36 -11.85 17.01 -6.26
C ARG A 36 -11.85 18.11 -5.20
N SER A 37 -11.62 17.76 -3.93
CA SER A 37 -11.56 18.75 -2.85
C SER A 37 -10.33 19.66 -2.98
N ARG A 38 -9.16 19.08 -3.22
CA ARG A 38 -7.90 19.81 -3.28
C ARG A 38 -7.76 20.60 -4.59
N GLY A 39 -8.28 20.08 -5.70
CA GLY A 39 -8.38 20.78 -6.98
C GLY A 39 -9.17 22.07 -6.86
N ARG A 40 -10.31 22.07 -6.16
CA ARG A 40 -11.07 23.30 -5.90
C ARG A 40 -10.31 24.30 -5.04
N MET A 41 -9.60 23.82 -4.02
CA MET A 41 -8.79 24.67 -3.15
C MET A 41 -7.60 25.30 -3.89
N MET A 42 -6.89 24.51 -4.70
CA MET A 42 -5.82 24.99 -5.58
C MET A 42 -6.36 26.02 -6.59
N GLY A 43 -7.50 25.74 -7.22
CA GLY A 43 -8.13 26.68 -8.15
C GLY A 43 -8.62 27.97 -7.49
N ALA A 44 -9.10 27.91 -6.24
CA ALA A 44 -9.47 29.09 -5.46
C ALA A 44 -8.23 29.95 -5.14
N ALA A 45 -7.16 29.33 -4.64
CA ALA A 45 -5.90 30.02 -4.36
C ALA A 45 -5.26 30.60 -5.64
N ALA A 46 -5.38 29.93 -6.79
CA ALA A 46 -4.88 30.46 -8.06
C ALA A 46 -5.62 31.73 -8.51
N ARG A 47 -6.93 31.83 -8.23
CA ARG A 47 -7.74 33.02 -8.56
C ARG A 47 -7.61 34.15 -7.54
N ALA A 48 -7.45 33.81 -6.27
CA ALA A 48 -7.28 34.77 -5.17
C ALA A 48 -6.08 34.34 -4.30
N PRO A 49 -4.83 34.66 -4.72
CA PRO A 49 -3.64 34.18 -4.03
C PRO A 49 -3.52 34.65 -2.59
N LEU A 50 -4.04 35.83 -2.24
CA LEU A 50 -3.95 36.33 -0.87
C LEU A 50 -4.91 35.59 0.10
N ASP A 51 -5.95 34.95 -0.43
CA ASP A 51 -7.01 34.30 0.34
C ASP A 51 -6.95 32.76 0.31
N GLY A 52 -5.84 32.20 -0.18
CA GLY A 52 -5.66 30.75 -0.29
C GLY A 52 -5.57 30.03 1.07
N ASP A 53 -6.15 28.82 1.19
CA ASP A 53 -5.94 27.93 2.35
C ASP A 53 -4.55 27.27 2.29
N TYR A 54 -3.51 28.08 2.49
CA TYR A 54 -2.11 27.63 2.45
C TYR A 54 -1.77 26.64 3.56
N ARG A 55 -2.54 26.63 4.65
CA ARG A 55 -2.40 25.64 5.71
C ARG A 55 -2.73 24.24 5.20
N GLU A 56 -3.76 24.08 4.37
CA GLU A 56 -4.07 22.78 3.77
C GLU A 56 -3.22 22.50 2.53
N LEU A 57 -2.89 23.50 1.71
CA LEU A 57 -2.00 23.33 0.55
C LEU A 57 -0.60 22.84 0.95
N SER A 58 -0.01 23.43 1.99
CA SER A 58 1.31 23.02 2.50
C SER A 58 1.34 21.60 3.07
N ARG A 59 0.20 21.03 3.46
CA ARG A 59 0.11 19.65 3.95
C ARG A 59 0.10 18.62 2.83
N MET A 60 -0.25 19.01 1.60
CA MET A 60 -0.56 18.04 0.55
C MET A 60 0.63 17.18 0.13
N VAL A 61 1.80 17.80 -0.04
CA VAL A 61 3.04 17.10 -0.46
C VAL A 61 3.64 16.29 0.68
N PRO A 62 3.85 16.84 1.90
CA PRO A 62 4.39 16.06 3.02
C PRO A 62 3.57 14.81 3.33
N GLU A 63 2.24 14.88 3.25
CA GLU A 63 1.38 13.71 3.45
C GLU A 63 1.62 12.61 2.40
N LYS A 64 1.84 12.97 1.14
CA LYS A 64 2.17 12.00 0.08
C LYS A 64 3.54 11.40 0.33
N VAL A 65 4.56 12.23 0.56
CA VAL A 65 5.92 11.78 0.83
C VAL A 65 5.96 10.84 2.03
N ALA A 66 5.28 11.18 3.13
CA ALA A 66 5.21 10.33 4.31
C ALA A 66 4.50 8.99 4.06
N ALA A 67 3.43 8.98 3.26
CA ALA A 67 2.70 7.76 2.93
C ALA A 67 3.50 6.83 2.00
N PHE A 68 4.13 7.39 0.97
CA PHE A 68 4.97 6.65 0.04
C PHE A 68 6.29 6.21 0.68
N GLY A 69 6.87 7.01 1.59
CA GLY A 69 8.03 6.60 2.39
C GLY A 69 7.74 5.35 3.21
N LYS A 70 6.62 5.34 3.94
CA LYS A 70 6.16 4.14 4.68
C LYS A 70 5.89 2.93 3.79
N ALA A 71 5.37 3.15 2.58
CA ALA A 71 5.19 2.08 1.61
C ALA A 71 6.55 1.52 1.15
N GLY A 72 7.54 2.41 0.93
CA GLY A 72 8.92 2.06 0.65
C GLY A 72 9.58 1.26 1.78
N ASP A 73 9.40 1.67 3.03
CA ASP A 73 9.90 0.95 4.21
C ASP A 73 9.37 -0.48 4.27
N VAL A 74 8.07 -0.67 3.95
CA VAL A 74 7.46 -2.01 3.85
C VAL A 74 8.12 -2.82 2.74
N LEU A 75 8.24 -2.28 1.52
CA LEU A 75 8.89 -2.99 0.42
C LEU A 75 10.35 -3.33 0.71
N ALA A 76 11.09 -2.42 1.35
CA ALA A 76 12.47 -2.65 1.74
C ALA A 76 12.57 -3.80 2.76
N ALA A 77 11.70 -3.82 3.77
CA ALA A 77 11.64 -4.90 4.74
C ALA A 77 11.30 -6.25 4.08
N GLU A 78 10.30 -6.26 3.20
CA GLU A 78 9.90 -7.46 2.44
C GLU A 78 11.04 -7.98 1.55
N TRP A 79 11.73 -7.08 0.86
CA TRP A 79 12.88 -7.39 0.01
C TRP A 79 14.02 -8.04 0.80
N GLN A 80 14.33 -7.52 1.99
CA GLN A 80 15.38 -8.07 2.85
C GLN A 80 15.07 -9.49 3.31
N VAL A 81 13.81 -9.79 3.63
CA VAL A 81 13.40 -11.15 4.00
C VAL A 81 13.48 -12.06 2.79
N TRP A 82 12.96 -11.62 1.64
CA TRP A 82 13.01 -12.40 0.40
C TRP A 82 14.44 -12.75 -0.03
N GLN A 83 15.37 -11.79 0.03
CA GLN A 83 16.78 -12.01 -0.26
C GLN A 83 17.41 -13.08 0.65
N LYS A 84 17.07 -13.09 1.94
CA LYS A 84 17.55 -14.12 2.88
C LYS A 84 17.02 -15.50 2.51
N GLU A 85 15.73 -15.63 2.21
CA GLU A 85 15.15 -16.92 1.81
C GLU A 85 15.76 -17.43 0.49
N VAL A 86 15.94 -16.55 -0.49
CA VAL A 86 16.58 -16.90 -1.78
C VAL A 86 18.05 -17.28 -1.58
N ALA A 87 18.79 -16.61 -0.70
CA ALA A 87 20.17 -16.97 -0.41
C ALA A 87 20.28 -18.37 0.22
N VAL A 88 19.38 -18.72 1.15
CA VAL A 88 19.32 -20.07 1.75
C VAL A 88 18.98 -21.11 0.68
N LEU A 89 18.00 -20.82 -0.18
CA LEU A 89 17.63 -21.70 -1.29
C LEU A 89 18.80 -21.91 -2.27
N ALA A 90 19.53 -20.86 -2.60
CA ALA A 90 20.69 -20.92 -3.50
C ALA A 90 21.87 -21.71 -2.89
N ALA A 91 22.02 -21.71 -1.57
CA ALA A 91 23.03 -22.49 -0.86
C ALA A 91 22.63 -23.96 -0.66
N THR A 92 21.41 -24.35 -1.03
CA THR A 92 20.91 -25.71 -0.83
C THR A 92 21.32 -26.60 -2.01
N THR A 93 22.18 -27.60 -1.73
CA THR A 93 22.70 -28.51 -2.76
C THR A 93 21.74 -29.65 -3.13
N GLU A 94 20.91 -30.08 -2.18
CA GLU A 94 19.94 -31.17 -2.38
C GLU A 94 18.51 -30.67 -2.12
N PRO A 95 17.60 -30.75 -3.09
CA PRO A 95 16.22 -30.31 -2.91
C PRO A 95 15.48 -31.24 -1.93
N THR A 96 15.02 -30.67 -0.83
CA THR A 96 14.21 -31.37 0.18
C THR A 96 12.78 -30.80 0.25
N VAL A 97 11.94 -31.43 1.08
CA VAL A 97 10.60 -30.91 1.41
C VAL A 97 10.67 -29.51 2.02
N ASP A 98 11.65 -29.25 2.90
CA ASP A 98 11.84 -27.92 3.52
C ASP A 98 12.24 -26.87 2.48
N THR A 99 13.14 -27.24 1.56
CA THR A 99 13.54 -26.39 0.43
C THR A 99 12.33 -25.97 -0.41
N PHE A 100 11.41 -26.90 -0.67
CA PHE A 100 10.20 -26.60 -1.42
C PHE A 100 9.21 -25.69 -0.64
N MET A 101 9.06 -25.91 0.67
CA MET A 101 8.22 -25.04 1.51
C MET A 101 8.77 -23.62 1.55
N ARG A 102 10.09 -23.46 1.76
CA ARG A 102 10.78 -22.16 1.73
C ARG A 102 10.64 -21.44 0.40
N TRP A 103 10.76 -22.17 -0.71
CA TRP A 103 10.53 -21.60 -2.05
C TRP A 103 9.10 -21.10 -2.21
N THR A 104 8.12 -21.88 -1.75
CA THR A 104 6.71 -21.51 -1.78
C THR A 104 6.44 -20.25 -0.94
N ASP A 105 7.02 -20.18 0.26
CA ASP A 105 6.92 -19.01 1.14
C ASP A 105 7.58 -17.76 0.52
N ALA A 106 8.79 -17.90 -0.03
CA ALA A 106 9.50 -16.81 -0.70
C ALA A 106 8.70 -16.24 -1.87
N MET A 107 8.12 -17.11 -2.72
CA MET A 107 7.28 -16.67 -3.84
C MET A 107 6.00 -16.00 -3.35
N THR A 108 5.30 -16.61 -2.39
CA THR A 108 4.06 -16.04 -1.83
C THR A 108 4.29 -14.65 -1.24
N ARG A 109 5.41 -14.47 -0.53
CA ARG A 109 5.82 -13.18 0.05
C ARG A 109 6.08 -12.12 -1.01
N LEU A 110 6.80 -12.49 -2.08
CA LEU A 110 7.06 -11.59 -3.21
C LEU A 110 5.75 -11.09 -3.85
N TRP A 111 4.77 -11.99 -4.02
CA TRP A 111 3.45 -11.64 -4.57
C TRP A 111 2.62 -10.76 -3.62
N ALA A 112 2.73 -10.95 -2.30
CA ALA A 112 1.99 -10.18 -1.31
C ALA A 112 2.57 -8.78 -1.05
N ALA A 113 3.87 -8.58 -1.28
CA ALA A 113 4.59 -7.36 -0.92
C ALA A 113 3.99 -6.05 -1.50
N PRO A 114 3.59 -5.98 -2.80
CA PRO A 114 2.93 -4.79 -3.32
C PRO A 114 1.62 -4.46 -2.60
N GLY A 115 0.80 -5.48 -2.30
CA GLY A 115 -0.46 -5.32 -1.57
C GLY A 115 -0.25 -4.83 -0.13
N ALA A 116 0.81 -5.28 0.53
CA ALA A 116 1.21 -4.79 1.85
C ALA A 116 1.67 -3.31 1.79
N ALA A 117 2.48 -2.96 0.80
CA ALA A 117 2.99 -1.60 0.58
C ALA A 117 1.89 -0.60 0.22
N MET A 118 0.74 -1.05 -0.29
CA MET A 118 -0.43 -0.21 -0.54
C MET A 118 -1.14 0.25 0.74
N ARG A 119 -0.99 -0.46 1.87
CA ARG A 119 -1.76 -0.18 3.10
C ARG A 119 -1.50 1.23 3.66
N PRO A 120 -0.26 1.75 3.75
CA PRO A 120 0.00 3.12 4.19
C PRO A 120 -0.62 4.19 3.28
N ILE A 121 -0.63 3.95 1.96
CA ILE A 121 -1.19 4.85 0.95
C ILE A 121 -2.72 4.89 1.08
N HIS A 122 -3.36 3.72 1.11
CA HIS A 122 -4.80 3.59 1.35
C HIS A 122 -5.24 4.26 2.66
N LYS A 123 -4.53 3.98 3.76
CA LYS A 123 -4.82 4.59 5.07
C LYS A 123 -4.77 6.11 5.02
N THR A 124 -3.73 6.67 4.39
CA THR A 124 -3.57 8.13 4.29
C THR A 124 -4.65 8.74 3.39
N ALA A 125 -4.93 8.14 2.23
CA ALA A 125 -5.94 8.66 1.31
C ALA A 125 -7.35 8.63 1.91
N THR A 126 -7.72 7.54 2.58
CA THR A 126 -9.03 7.42 3.24
C THR A 126 -9.17 8.37 4.43
N ALA A 127 -8.12 8.55 5.23
CA ALA A 127 -8.09 9.55 6.30
C ALA A 127 -8.24 10.98 5.75
N ASN A 128 -7.55 11.30 4.67
CA ASN A 128 -7.63 12.59 4.00
C ASN A 128 -9.04 12.83 3.43
N ALA A 129 -9.62 11.85 2.74
CA ALA A 129 -10.99 11.93 2.23
C ALA A 129 -11.99 12.20 3.36
N ARG A 130 -11.88 11.49 4.50
CA ARG A 130 -12.71 11.71 5.69
C ARG A 130 -12.54 13.12 6.26
N ARG A 131 -11.30 13.59 6.40
CA ARG A 131 -10.98 14.93 6.95
C ARG A 131 -11.57 16.04 6.07
N LEU A 132 -11.36 15.95 4.76
CA LEU A 132 -11.85 16.94 3.79
C LEU A 132 -13.38 16.90 3.69
N GLY A 133 -13.99 15.71 3.73
CA GLY A 133 -15.43 15.55 3.79
C GLY A 133 -16.06 16.21 5.03
N LYS A 134 -15.41 16.10 6.20
CA LYS A 134 -15.85 16.80 7.42
C LYS A 134 -15.73 18.31 7.30
N ARG A 135 -14.66 18.84 6.69
CA ARG A 135 -14.50 20.29 6.46
C ARG A 135 -15.60 20.83 5.55
N ARG A 136 -15.94 20.14 4.46
CA ARG A 136 -17.03 20.52 3.54
C ARG A 136 -18.41 20.58 4.21
N ARG A 137 -18.64 19.83 5.29
CA ARG A 137 -19.92 19.87 6.02
C ARG A 137 -20.01 21.01 7.04
N ARG A 138 -18.89 21.67 7.35
CA ARG A 138 -18.78 22.69 8.41
C ARG A 138 -18.60 24.12 7.89
N GLY A 139 -18.29 24.27 6.61
CA GLY A 139 -18.25 25.56 5.91
C GLY A 139 -19.27 25.53 4.79
#